data_AF-A0A0A0BLS9-F1
#
_entry.id   AF-A0A0A0BLS9-F1
#
_cell.length_a   1.000
_cell.length_b   1.000
_cell.length_c   1.000
_cell.angle_alpha   90.00
_cell.angle_beta   90.00
_cell.angle_gamma   90.00
#
_symmetry.space_group_name_H-M   'P 1'
#
loop_
_entity.id
_entity.type
_entity.pdbx_description
1 polymer ?
#
loop_
_entity_poly.entity_id
_entity_poly.type
_entity_poly.pdbx_seq_one_letter_code
_entity_poly.pdbx_strand_id
1 'polypeptide(L)' 'MLLEGEDLPALMARVKAEMGPGARIIKAEKVRTGGVAGFFARERYELTVEVPEPETARRPAGRG' A
#
# COMPACT_ATOMS: atom_id res chain seq x y z
N MET A 1 -6.44 -0.16 -1.09
CA MET A 1 -5.80 0.21 -2.37
C MET A 1 -4.60 -0.71 -2.61
N LEU A 2 -4.28 -1.04 -3.86
CA LEU A 2 -3.15 -1.90 -4.24
C LEU A 2 -2.05 -1.06 -4.91
N LEU A 3 -0.79 -1.26 -4.51
CA LEU A 3 0.39 -0.68 -5.15
C LEU A 3 1.35 -1.79 -5.56
N GLU A 4 1.97 -1.65 -6.73
CA GLU A 4 2.84 -2.66 -7.32
C GLU A 4 4.14 -2.05 -7.85
N GLY A 5 5.24 -2.81 -7.79
CA GLY A 5 6.56 -2.31 -8.17
C GLY A 5 7.69 -3.34 -8.00
N GLU A 6 8.84 -3.08 -8.61
CA GLU A 6 9.99 -4.02 -8.59
C GLU A 6 10.83 -3.89 -7.30
N ASP A 7 10.70 -2.79 -6.55
CA ASP A 7 11.45 -2.51 -5.32
C ASP A 7 10.53 -2.22 -4.13
N LEU A 8 10.66 -3.03 -3.08
CA LEU A 8 9.83 -2.93 -1.87
C LEU A 8 10.10 -1.64 -1.06
N PRO A 9 11.36 -1.23 -0.78
CA PRO A 9 11.65 0.05 -0.14
C PRO A 9 11.06 1.27 -0.86
N ALA A 10 11.19 1.34 -2.18
CA ALA A 10 10.64 2.41 -3.00
C ALA A 10 9.10 2.43 -2.93
N LEU A 11 8.48 1.26 -2.99
CA LEU A 11 7.04 1.10 -2.81
C LEU A 11 6.58 1.62 -1.43
N MET A 12 7.26 1.27 -0.35
CA MET A 12 6.93 1.77 0.99
C MET A 12 7.08 3.29 1.10
N ALA A 13 8.12 3.86 0.47
CA ALA A 13 8.30 5.30 0.42
C ALA A 13 7.15 5.99 -0.34
N ARG A 14 6.72 5.42 -1.47
CA ARG A 14 5.56 5.90 -2.23
C ARG A 14 4.28 5.83 -1.43
N VAL A 15 4.02 4.74 -0.72
CA VAL A 15 2.83 4.62 0.15
C VAL A 15 2.77 5.77 1.15
N LYS A 16 3.88 6.06 1.83
CA LYS A 16 3.92 7.19 2.79
C LYS A 16 3.78 8.55 2.11
N ALA A 17 4.39 8.73 0.94
CA ALA A 17 4.36 9.99 0.21
C ALA A 17 2.98 10.30 -0.40
N GLU A 18 2.32 9.30 -0.99
CA GLU A 18 1.05 9.47 -1.71
C GLU A 18 -0.17 9.36 -0.77
N MET A 19 -0.11 8.47 0.23
CA MET A 19 -1.26 8.15 1.09
C MET A 19 -1.17 8.82 2.47
N GLY A 20 -0.03 9.44 2.79
CA GLY A 20 0.19 10.14 4.04
C GLY A 20 0.46 9.22 5.25
N PRO A 21 0.66 9.80 6.44
CA PRO A 21 1.08 9.07 7.65
C PRO A 21 0.00 8.13 8.20
N GLY A 22 -1.26 8.27 7.78
CA GLY A 22 -2.35 7.37 8.18
C GLY A 22 -2.33 6.02 7.45
N ALA A 23 -1.58 5.90 6.35
CA ALA A 23 -1.59 4.71 5.52
C ALA A 23 -0.96 3.50 6.23
N ARG A 24 -1.70 2.38 6.25
CA ARG A 24 -1.26 1.12 6.86
C ARG A 24 -1.17 0.06 5.78
N ILE A 25 0.01 -0.54 5.66
CA ILE A 25 0.21 -1.70 4.79
C ILE A 25 -0.38 -2.92 5.52
N ILE A 26 -1.43 -3.51 4.95
CA ILE A 26 -2.11 -4.68 5.51
C ILE A 26 -1.68 -5.99 4.84
N LYS A 27 -1.07 -5.92 3.64
CA LYS A 27 -0.55 -7.08 2.92
C LYS A 27 0.67 -6.69 2.08
N ALA A 28 1.67 -7.56 2.04
CA ALA A 28 2.83 -7.44 1.15
C ALA A 28 3.14 -8.80 0.54
N GLU A 29 3.05 -8.92 -0.78
CA GLU A 29 3.29 -10.15 -1.53
C GLU A 29 4.39 -9.95 -2.55
N LYS A 30 5.23 -10.98 -2.75
CA LYS A 30 6.21 -11.03 -3.83
C LYS A 30 5.66 -11.93 -4.92
N VAL A 31 5.24 -11.34 -6.02
CA VAL A 31 4.70 -12.03 -7.18
C VAL A 31 5.79 -12.24 -8.21
N ARG A 32 6.00 -13.48 -8.63
CA ARG A 32 6.92 -13.81 -9.73
C ARG A 32 6.09 -13.99 -10.99
N THR A 33 6.16 -13.04 -11.89
CA THR A 33 5.49 -13.11 -13.19
C THR A 33 6.46 -13.73 -14.19
N GLY A 34 6.26 -15.00 -14.55
CA GLY A 34 7.10 -15.75 -15.49
C GLY A 34 6.27 -16.45 -16.55
N GLY A 35 6.61 -16.23 -17.83
CA GLY A 35 5.85 -16.69 -18.99
C GLY A 35 5.83 -18.21 -19.20
N VAL A 36 4.86 -18.68 -20.00
CA VAL A 36 4.47 -20.08 -20.29
C VAL A 36 5.60 -20.97 -20.87
N ALA A 37 6.83 -20.45 -21.05
CA ALA A 37 7.97 -21.21 -21.56
C ALA A 37 9.33 -20.86 -20.89
N GLY A 38 9.35 -20.16 -19.75
CA GLY A 38 10.56 -20.03 -18.91
C GLY A 38 11.54 -18.89 -19.21
N PHE A 39 11.24 -17.94 -20.11
CA PHE A 39 12.26 -16.99 -20.59
C PHE A 39 12.31 -15.60 -19.92
N PHE A 40 11.32 -15.20 -19.11
CA PHE A 40 11.36 -13.90 -18.42
C PHE A 40 10.58 -13.97 -17.10
N ALA A 41 11.25 -14.35 -16.00
CA ALA A 41 10.69 -14.25 -14.65
C ALA A 41 10.96 -12.85 -14.09
N ARG A 42 9.97 -11.96 -14.16
CA ARG A 42 9.98 -10.66 -13.49
C ARG A 42 9.47 -10.86 -12.07
N GLU A 43 10.24 -10.45 -11.08
CA GLU A 43 9.77 -10.40 -9.70
C GLU A 43 9.20 -9.00 -9.44
N ARG A 44 7.97 -8.94 -8.93
CA ARG A 44 7.31 -7.71 -8.53
C ARG A 44 6.76 -7.87 -7.11
N TYR A 45 6.63 -6.77 -6.42
CA TYR A 45 6.03 -6.68 -5.11
C TYR A 45 4.66 -6.03 -5.25
N GLU A 46 3.69 -6.57 -4.52
CA GLU A 46 2.33 -6.08 -4.44
C GLU A 46 2.01 -5.75 -2.97
N LEU A 47 1.68 -4.49 -2.72
CA LEU A 47 1.33 -3.95 -1.40
C LEU A 47 -0.15 -3.60 -1.36
N THR A 48 -0.88 -4.21 -0.45
CA THR A 48 -2.23 -3.76 -0.11
C THR A 48 -2.17 -2.79 1.05
N VAL A 49 -2.71 -1.60 0.84
CA VAL A 49 -2.71 -0.49 1.79
C VAL A 49 -4.14 -0.10 2.13
N GLU A 50 -4.38 0.11 3.41
CA GLU A 50 -5.58 0.72 3.96
C GLU A 50 -5.26 2.13 4.43
N VAL A 51 -6.09 3.10 4.03
CA VAL A 51 -6.02 4.47 4.54
C VAL A 51 -7.26 4.67 5.38
N PRO A 52 -7.13 4.71 6.72
CA PRO A 52 -8.25 5.09 7.56
C PRO A 52 -8.65 6.50 7.18
N GLU A 53 -9.94 6.71 6.93
CA GLU A 53 -10.45 8.06 6.79
C GLU A 53 -10.08 8.84 8.06
N PRO A 54 -9.56 10.07 7.94
CA PRO A 54 -9.32 10.88 9.12
C PRO A 54 -10.66 10.98 9.82
N GLU A 55 -10.74 10.39 11.01
CA GLU A 55 -11.90 10.50 11.88
C GLU A 55 -12.05 12.00 12.09
N THR A 56 -12.94 12.62 11.28
CA THR A 56 -13.22 14.04 11.35
C THR A 56 -13.58 14.23 12.80
N ALA A 57 -12.69 14.92 13.52
CA ALA A 57 -12.74 14.96 14.96
C ALA A 57 -14.16 15.39 15.32
N ARG A 58 -14.98 14.43 15.75
CA ARG A 58 -16.30 14.70 16.29
C ARG A 58 -15.97 15.40 17.58
N ARG A 59 -15.81 16.72 17.47
CA ARG A 59 -15.75 17.64 18.58
C ARG A 59 -16.97 17.23 19.42
N PRO A 60 -16.80 16.71 20.65
CA PRO A 60 -17.94 16.31 21.45
C PRO A 60 -18.83 17.55 21.52
N ALA A 61 -20.05 17.43 21.00
CA ALA A 61 -21.04 18.48 21.12
C ALA A 61 -21.11 18.80 22.61
N GLY A 62 -20.62 20.00 22.95
CA GLY A 62 -20.58 20.46 24.31
C GLY A 62 -21.98 20.36 24.89
N ARG A 63 -22.07 19.65 26.00
CA ARG A 63 -23.05 19.75 27.06
C ARG A 63 -23.82 21.09 27.01
N GLY A 64 -25.13 21.01 26.73
CA GLY A 64 -26.12 22.04 27.02
C GLY A 64 -27.11 21.49 28.01
#